data_AF-A0A453C8I9-F1
#
_entry.id   AF-A0A453C8I9-F1
#
_cell.length_a   1.000
_cell.length_b   1.000
_cell.length_c   1.000
_cell.angle_alpha   90.00
_cell.angle_beta   90.00
_cell.angle_gamma   90.00
#
_symmetry.space_group_name_H-M   'P 1'
#
loop_
_entity.id
_entity.type
_entity.pdbx_description
1 polymer ?
#
loop_
_entity_poly.entity_id
_entity_poly.type
_entity_poly.pdbx_seq_one_letter_code
_entity_poly.pdbx_strand_id
1 'polypeptide(L)'
;LGGDFRQILPVIPKGKREHIISASIKRSYLWKNFEEYRLTENMRLNSSEGSPEEKAKTAEFANWILEERAILCPRNETVDQINTYIMSQIHWWQSLHPTNYYVTK
;
A
#
# COMPACT_ATOMS: atom_id res chain seq x y z
N LEU A 1 -8.74 18.86 5.60
CA LEU A 1 -7.87 18.04 4.74
C LEU A 1 -6.94 17.26 5.65
N GLY A 2 -6.89 15.94 5.50
CA GLY A 2 -5.98 15.07 6.26
C GLY A 2 -5.09 14.29 5.28
N GLY A 3 -3.83 14.06 5.64
CA GLY A 3 -2.87 13.34 4.81
C GLY A 3 -1.47 13.38 5.41
N ASP A 4 -0.53 12.66 4.81
CA ASP A 4 0.88 12.65 5.22
C ASP A 4 1.74 13.25 4.10
N PHE A 5 2.42 14.37 4.35
CA PHE A 5 3.27 15.03 3.34
C PHE A 5 4.53 14.26 2.96
N ARG A 6 4.80 13.13 3.62
CA ARG A 6 5.82 12.15 3.23
C ARG A 6 5.29 11.11 2.24
N GLN A 7 3.98 11.12 1.93
CA GLN A 7 3.40 10.33 0.85
C GLN A 7 3.86 10.83 -0.52
N ILE A 8 3.59 10.01 -1.54
CA ILE A 8 3.96 10.29 -2.94
C ILE A 8 3.32 11.61 -3.39
N LEU A 9 4.13 12.46 -4.02
CA LEU A 9 3.68 13.74 -4.59
C LEU A 9 2.65 13.51 -5.71
N PRO A 10 1.85 14.54 -6.07
CA PRO A 10 0.93 14.43 -7.20
C PRO A 10 1.65 13.99 -8.47
N VAL A 11 1.15 12.92 -9.11
CA VAL A 11 1.69 12.43 -10.37
C VAL A 11 1.15 13.30 -11.51
N ILE A 12 2.04 14.01 -12.20
CA ILE A 12 1.71 14.79 -13.39
C ILE A 12 2.33 14.09 -14.61
N PRO A 13 1.54 13.38 -15.45
CA PRO A 13 2.06 12.69 -16.63
C PRO A 13 2.79 13.65 -17.55
N LYS A 14 4.01 13.28 -17.99
CA LYS A 14 4.90 14.13 -18.82
C LYS A 14 5.26 15.49 -18.17
N GLY A 15 4.96 15.67 -16.89
CA GLY A 15 5.24 16.88 -16.15
C GLY A 15 6.71 16.98 -15.75
N LYS A 16 7.23 18.21 -15.71
CA LYS A 16 8.52 18.50 -15.08
C LYS A 16 8.34 18.61 -13.57
N ARG A 17 9.46 18.64 -12.85
CA ARG A 17 9.51 18.85 -11.40
C ARG A 17 8.70 20.08 -10.96
N GLU A 18 8.77 21.18 -11.70
CA GLU A 18 8.03 22.42 -11.39
C GLU A 18 6.50 22.25 -11.42
N HIS A 19 5.99 21.40 -12.32
CA HIS A 19 4.55 21.12 -12.41
C HIS A 19 4.07 20.30 -11.22
N ILE A 20 4.86 19.30 -10.79
CA ILE A 20 4.57 18.47 -9.61
C ILE A 20 4.52 19.34 -8.34
N ILE A 21 5.51 20.22 -8.17
CA ILE A 21 5.55 21.15 -7.04
C ILE A 21 4.36 22.10 -7.09
N SER A 22 4.05 22.69 -8.25
CA SER A 22 2.94 23.64 -8.40
C SER A 22 1.57 23.01 -8.17
N ALA A 23 1.41 21.71 -8.48
CA ALA A 23 0.20 20.95 -8.19
C ALA A 23 0.06 20.57 -6.69
N SER A 24 1.12 20.69 -5.89
CA SER A 24 1.07 20.36 -4.48
C SER A 24 0.24 21.38 -3.71
N ILE A 25 -0.61 20.92 -2.78
CA ILE A 25 -1.49 21.80 -2.00
C ILE A 25 -0.76 22.92 -1.25
N LYS A 26 0.48 22.65 -0.82
CA LYS A 26 1.35 23.64 -0.16
C LYS A 26 1.72 24.84 -1.05
N ARG A 27 1.53 24.74 -2.37
CA ARG A 27 1.72 25.85 -3.33
C ARG A 27 0.43 26.59 -3.67
N SER A 28 -0.71 26.14 -3.17
CA SER A 28 -2.00 26.82 -3.36
C SER A 28 -2.02 28.16 -2.63
N TYR A 29 -2.64 29.18 -3.23
CA TYR A 29 -2.88 30.48 -2.59
C TYR A 29 -3.76 30.37 -1.33
N LEU A 30 -4.54 29.29 -1.22
CA LEU A 30 -5.38 28.99 -0.08
C LEU A 30 -4.59 28.47 1.12
N TRP A 31 -3.36 27.97 0.93
CA TRP A 31 -2.58 27.32 2.00
C TRP A 31 -2.42 28.22 3.24
N LYS A 32 -2.27 29.53 3.04
CA LYS A 32 -2.17 30.53 4.12
C LYS A 32 -3.42 30.64 5.02
N ASN A 33 -4.56 30.10 4.57
CA ASN A 33 -5.81 30.10 5.30
C ASN A 33 -6.03 28.78 6.06
N PHE A 34 -5.13 27.80 5.92
CA PHE A 34 -5.24 26.53 6.62
C PHE A 34 -4.56 26.61 7.97
N GLU A 35 -5.18 25.99 8.96
CA GLU A 35 -4.57 25.70 10.25
C GLU A 35 -4.01 24.27 10.26
N GLU A 36 -2.80 24.11 10.80
CA GLU A 36 -2.11 22.82 10.82
C GLU A 36 -2.33 22.12 12.16
N TYR A 37 -2.96 20.95 12.11
CA TYR A 37 -3.07 20.03 13.24
C TYR A 37 -2.26 18.78 12.95
N ARG A 38 -1.42 18.37 13.91
CA ARG A 38 -0.54 17.19 13.78
C ARG A 38 -1.02 16.08 14.70
N LEU A 39 -1.20 14.90 14.13
CA LEU A 39 -1.38 13.67 14.90
C LEU A 39 0.00 13.18 15.35
N THR A 40 0.20 13.06 16.66
CA THR A 40 1.47 12.61 17.25
C THR A 40 1.43 11.15 17.68
N GLU A 41 0.24 10.56 17.78
CA GLU A 41 0.05 9.18 18.22
C GLU A 41 -0.17 8.24 17.05
N ASN A 42 0.63 7.16 17.00
CA ASN A 42 0.51 6.14 15.97
C ASN A 42 -0.36 4.98 16.47
N MET A 43 -1.63 5.00 16.13
CA MET A 43 -2.57 3.95 16.54
C MET A 43 -2.29 2.57 15.90
N ARG A 44 -1.49 2.49 14.83
CA ARG A 44 -1.15 1.23 14.16
C ARG A 44 -0.01 0.49 14.84
N LEU A 45 0.89 1.21 15.52
CA LEU A 45 2.03 0.64 16.25
C LEU A 45 1.79 0.57 17.76
N ASN A 46 0.88 1.36 18.30
CA ASN A 46 0.60 1.44 19.73
C ASN A 46 -0.39 0.37 20.25
N SER A 47 -0.71 -0.68 19.48
CA SER A 47 -1.50 -1.82 20.00
C SER A 47 -0.74 -2.70 21.01
N SER A 48 0.50 -2.33 21.36
CA SER A 48 1.34 -3.07 22.30
C SER A 48 0.95 -2.92 23.77
N GLU A 49 -0.07 -2.11 24.10
CA GLU A 49 -0.67 -2.02 25.43
C GLU A 49 -1.85 -3.00 25.63
N GLY A 50 -2.02 -3.95 24.72
CA GLY A 50 -3.02 -5.00 24.87
C GLY A 50 -2.59 -6.18 25.76
N SER A 51 -3.58 -6.94 26.23
CA SER A 51 -3.38 -8.20 26.96
C SER A 51 -2.49 -9.16 26.14
N PRO A 52 -1.89 -10.20 26.76
CA PRO A 52 -1.15 -11.22 26.03
C PRO A 52 -1.89 -11.79 24.81
N GLU A 53 -3.23 -11.84 24.83
CA GLU A 53 -4.06 -12.32 23.71
C GLU A 53 -4.14 -11.33 22.54
N GLU A 54 -4.14 -10.02 22.81
CA GLU A 54 -4.16 -8.98 21.77
C GLU A 54 -2.80 -8.87 21.06
N LYS A 55 -1.70 -9.11 21.79
CA LYS A 55 -0.37 -9.25 21.20
C LYS A 55 -0.26 -10.49 20.32
N ALA A 56 -0.84 -11.61 20.73
CA ALA A 56 -0.90 -12.82 19.93
C ALA A 56 -1.68 -12.59 18.63
N LYS A 57 -2.84 -11.94 18.67
CA LYS A 57 -3.62 -11.56 17.47
C LYS A 57 -2.89 -10.58 16.56
N THR A 58 -2.14 -9.63 17.13
CA THR A 58 -1.34 -8.68 16.33
C THR A 58 -0.17 -9.40 15.65
N ALA A 59 0.49 -10.33 16.34
CA ALA A 59 1.55 -11.16 15.78
C ALA A 59 1.01 -12.13 14.72
N GLU A 60 -0.17 -12.70 14.94
CA GLU A 60 -0.88 -13.55 13.98
C GLU A 60 -1.31 -12.74 12.75
N PHE A 61 -1.83 -11.52 12.91
CA PHE A 61 -2.14 -10.61 11.80
C PHE A 61 -0.88 -10.16 11.04
N ALA A 62 0.21 -9.87 11.75
CA ALA A 62 1.49 -9.55 11.13
C ALA A 62 2.05 -10.76 10.35
N ASN A 63 1.96 -11.96 10.90
CA ASN A 63 2.32 -13.20 10.22
C ASN A 63 1.40 -13.47 9.02
N TRP A 64 0.10 -13.24 9.14
CA TRP A 64 -0.84 -13.34 8.03
C TRP A 64 -0.50 -12.36 6.89
N ILE A 65 -0.15 -11.11 7.21
CA ILE A 65 0.37 -10.16 6.21
C ILE A 65 1.68 -10.65 5.57
N LEU A 66 2.51 -11.41 6.31
CA LEU A 66 3.76 -11.98 5.81
C LEU A 66 3.56 -13.30 5.05
N GLU A 67 2.43 -13.97 5.22
CA GLU A 67 1.98 -15.16 4.48
C GLU A 67 1.34 -14.75 3.13
N GLU A 68 0.52 -13.71 3.14
CA GLU A 68 -0.03 -13.01 1.95
C GLU A 68 1.00 -11.99 1.40
N ARG A 69 2.15 -12.49 0.94
CA ARG A 69 3.26 -11.62 0.49
C ARG A 69 2.86 -10.76 -0.70
N ALA A 70 2.75 -9.45 -0.51
CA ALA A 70 2.70 -8.48 -1.59
C ALA A 70 4.11 -8.16 -2.11
N ILE A 71 4.33 -8.31 -3.42
CA ILE A 71 5.56 -7.86 -4.08
C ILE A 71 5.34 -6.44 -4.60
N LEU A 72 6.16 -5.49 -4.15
CA LEU A 72 6.11 -4.11 -4.60
C LEU A 72 7.26 -3.83 -5.57
N CYS A 73 6.96 -3.14 -6.67
CA CYS A 73 7.97 -2.72 -7.65
C CYS A 73 7.83 -1.24 -7.98
N PRO A 74 8.93 -0.55 -8.33
CA PRO A 74 8.91 0.88 -8.64
C PRO A 74 8.27 1.20 -10.00
N ARG A 75 8.12 0.21 -10.88
CA ARG A 75 7.57 0.36 -12.23
C ARG A 75 6.52 -0.69 -12.51
N ASN A 76 5.49 -0.28 -13.24
CA ASN A 76 4.42 -1.18 -13.69
C ASN A 76 4.96 -2.29 -14.60
N GLU A 77 5.93 -2.01 -15.48
CA GLU A 77 6.56 -3.02 -16.35
C GLU A 77 7.08 -4.23 -15.55
N THR A 78 7.72 -3.99 -14.41
CA THR A 78 8.24 -5.05 -13.54
C THR A 78 7.10 -5.77 -12.80
N VAL A 79 6.08 -5.03 -12.36
CA VAL A 79 4.86 -5.62 -11.79
C VAL A 79 4.21 -6.57 -12.80
N ASP A 80 4.08 -6.16 -14.06
CA ASP A 80 3.43 -6.93 -15.11
C ASP A 80 4.22 -8.22 -15.42
N GLN A 81 5.56 -8.14 -15.48
CA GLN A 81 6.41 -9.32 -15.67
C GLN A 81 6.25 -10.33 -14.53
N ILE A 82 6.28 -9.85 -13.28
CA ILE A 82 6.16 -10.71 -12.10
C ILE A 82 4.76 -11.31 -12.01
N ASN A 83 3.72 -10.50 -12.24
CA ASN A 83 2.34 -10.97 -12.23
C ASN A 83 2.12 -12.03 -13.31
N THR A 84 2.63 -11.81 -14.52
CA THR A 84 2.55 -12.78 -15.62
C THR A 84 3.24 -14.10 -15.26
N TYR A 85 4.43 -14.01 -14.66
CA TYR A 85 5.17 -15.19 -14.19
C TYR A 85 4.38 -15.95 -13.12
N ILE A 86 3.89 -15.28 -12.07
CA ILE A 86 3.11 -15.91 -10.99
C ILE A 86 1.85 -16.59 -11.55
N MET A 87 1.10 -15.88 -12.40
CA MET A 87 -0.10 -16.43 -13.03
C MET A 87 0.20 -17.65 -13.90
N SER A 88 1.35 -17.70 -14.58
CA SER A 88 1.76 -18.89 -15.32
C SER A 88 1.92 -20.10 -14.40
N GLN A 89 2.57 -19.94 -13.25
CA GLN A 89 2.81 -21.05 -12.31
C GLN A 89 1.49 -21.58 -11.72
N ILE A 90 0.51 -20.70 -11.51
CA ILE A 90 -0.83 -21.08 -11.05
C ILE A 90 -1.63 -21.81 -12.14
N HIS A 91 -1.62 -21.32 -13.39
CA HIS A 91 -2.30 -21.98 -14.50
C HIS A 91 -1.73 -23.38 -14.80
N TRP A 92 -0.40 -23.53 -14.76
CA TRP A 92 0.25 -24.84 -14.88
C TRP A 92 -0.15 -25.78 -13.73
N TRP A 93 -0.23 -25.27 -12.51
CA TRP A 93 -0.65 -26.04 -11.34
C TRP A 93 -2.11 -26.52 -11.42
N GLN A 94 -3.03 -25.67 -11.88
CA GLN A 94 -4.44 -26.01 -12.12
C GLN A 94 -4.62 -27.04 -13.25
N SER A 95 -3.78 -26.98 -14.29
CA SER A 95 -3.79 -27.97 -15.38
C SER A 95 -3.27 -29.34 -14.95
N LEU A 96 -2.38 -29.40 -13.95
CA LEU A 96 -1.81 -30.65 -13.42
C LEU A 96 -2.67 -31.27 -12.29
N HIS A 97 -3.58 -30.50 -11.67
CA HIS A 97 -4.45 -30.96 -10.59
C HIS A 97 -5.91 -30.50 -10.83
N PRO A 98 -6.72 -31.26 -11.61
CA PRO A 98 -8.04 -30.81 -12.07
C PRO A 98 -9.14 -30.70 -10.99
N THR A 99 -8.85 -30.92 -9.71
CA THR A 99 -9.87 -30.90 -8.65
C THR A 99 -10.13 -29.50 -8.09
N ASN A 100 -11.20 -28.89 -8.63
CA ASN A 100 -12.11 -27.90 -8.04
C ASN A 100 -11.62 -27.06 -6.85
N TYR A 101 -11.12 -25.86 -7.14
CA TYR A 101 -11.38 -24.70 -6.27
C TYR A 101 -11.71 -23.49 -7.14
N TYR A 102 -13.02 -23.26 -7.32
CA TYR A 102 -13.51 -21.95 -7.70
C TYR A 102 -13.27 -21.02 -6.51
N VAL A 103 -12.27 -20.15 -6.61
CA VAL A 103 -12.16 -19.01 -5.70
C VAL A 103 -13.20 -17.99 -6.15
N THR A 104 -14.35 -17.98 -5.48
CA THR A 104 -15.37 -16.94 -5.62
C THR A 104 -14.77 -15.59 -5.19
N LYS A 105 -15.03 -14.58 -6.02
CA LYS A 105 -14.69 -13.16 -5.83
C LYS A 105 -15.15 -12.60 -4.49
#